data_AF-X1TWC7-F1
#
_entry.id   AF-X1TWC7-F1
#
_cell.length_a   1.000
_cell.length_b   1.000
_cell.length_c   1.000
_cell.angle_alpha   90.00
_cell.angle_beta   90.00
_cell.angle_gamma   90.00
#
_symmetry.space_group_name_H-M   'P 1'
#
loop_
_entity.id
_entity.type
_entity.pdbx_description
1 polymer ?
#
loop_
_entity_poly.entity_id
_entity_poly.type
_entity_poly.pdbx_seq_one_letter_code
_entity_poly.pdbx_strand_id
1 'polypeptide(L)'
;MFTLKFSGWSWTGDFYTDDIYAEFVQNINDMSGGRIELEQFGAGEVAASGEVFEALRTGMLEIGSPWPSYYKGVAPEGELEGAVLGGLKTLQEVNTLFWKRGWADILRNEVYAPLDLYYLGNVPFGGYRITSRNPITSLDDIKGLKVRAVPPVSTLLDNLGAAVVIRF
;
A
#
# COMPACT_ATOMS: atom_id res chain seq x y z
N MET A 1 17.51 14.79 -19.62
CA MET A 1 16.91 14.96 -18.30
C MET A 1 15.43 14.67 -18.44
N PHE A 2 14.94 13.70 -17.68
CA PHE A 2 13.52 13.34 -17.62
C PHE A 2 12.97 13.76 -16.27
N THR A 3 11.84 14.45 -16.27
CA THR A 3 11.10 14.76 -15.05
C THR A 3 9.93 13.80 -14.96
N LEU A 4 9.80 13.09 -13.83
CA LEU A 4 8.75 12.11 -13.59
C LEU A 4 8.02 12.48 -12.29
N LYS A 5 6.71 12.22 -12.25
CA LYS A 5 5.88 12.46 -11.08
C LYS A 5 5.77 11.21 -10.24
N PHE A 6 5.96 11.38 -8.94
CA PHE A 6 5.80 10.34 -7.93
C PHE A 6 4.68 10.71 -6.95
N SER A 7 3.78 9.78 -6.65
CA SER A 7 2.87 9.90 -5.51
C SER A 7 2.56 8.56 -4.87
N GLY A 8 2.32 8.57 -3.56
CA GLY A 8 1.92 7.40 -2.79
C GLY A 8 0.50 7.55 -2.23
N TRP A 9 0.04 6.49 -1.55
CA TRP A 9 -1.27 6.49 -0.90
C TRP A 9 -1.39 7.46 0.30
N SER A 10 -0.28 7.95 0.86
CA SER A 10 -0.25 8.83 2.04
C SER A 10 -0.21 10.32 1.67
N TRP A 11 -0.73 11.18 2.56
CA TRP A 11 -0.76 12.64 2.38
C TRP A 11 0.51 13.30 2.97
N THR A 12 0.77 14.55 2.59
CA THR A 12 1.86 15.36 3.15
C THR A 12 1.66 15.59 4.66
N GLY A 13 2.72 15.40 5.45
CA GLY A 13 2.65 15.38 6.91
C GLY A 13 2.49 13.98 7.52
N ASP A 14 2.32 12.94 6.70
CA ASP A 14 2.38 11.55 7.13
C ASP A 14 3.80 10.98 6.96
N PHE A 15 4.19 10.09 7.87
CA PHE A 15 5.52 9.45 7.89
C PHE A 15 5.91 8.80 6.55
N TYR A 16 4.96 8.19 5.83
CA TYR A 16 5.29 7.55 4.55
C TYR A 16 5.66 8.59 3.50
N THR A 17 4.95 9.70 3.43
CA THR A 17 5.21 10.77 2.45
C THR A 17 6.50 11.51 2.81
N ASP A 18 6.59 12.01 4.03
CA ASP A 18 7.59 13.00 4.40
C ASP A 18 8.96 12.39 4.70
N ASP A 19 9.01 11.12 5.11
CA ASP A 19 10.26 10.43 5.41
C ASP A 19 10.59 9.37 4.36
N ILE A 20 9.72 8.36 4.19
CA ILE A 20 10.05 7.17 3.37
C ILE A 20 10.11 7.49 1.88
N TYR A 21 9.08 8.16 1.35
CA TYR A 21 9.03 8.51 -0.06
C TYR A 21 9.98 9.64 -0.40
N ALA A 22 10.16 10.61 0.50
CA ALA A 22 11.14 11.68 0.32
C ALA A 22 12.56 11.12 0.20
N GLU A 23 12.94 10.16 1.06
CA GLU A 23 14.24 9.48 0.96
C GLU A 23 14.39 8.72 -0.36
N PHE A 24 13.34 8.01 -0.81
CA PHE A 24 13.34 7.31 -2.10
C PHE A 24 13.55 8.28 -3.28
N VAL A 25 12.83 9.40 -3.29
CA VAL A 25 12.92 10.45 -4.31
C VAL A 25 14.30 11.08 -4.34
N GLN A 26 14.83 11.46 -3.17
CA GLN A 26 16.17 12.03 -3.04
C GLN A 26 17.24 11.07 -3.56
N ASN A 27 17.19 9.80 -3.14
CA ASN A 27 18.14 8.78 -3.58
C ASN A 27 18.14 8.64 -5.11
N ILE A 28 16.99 8.66 -5.76
CA ILE A 28 16.93 8.58 -7.22
C ILE A 28 17.53 9.81 -7.89
N ASN A 29 17.18 11.01 -7.41
CA ASN A 29 17.69 12.26 -8.01
C ASN A 29 19.22 12.32 -7.91
N ASP A 30 19.77 11.98 -6.73
CA ASP A 30 21.21 11.96 -6.46
C ASP A 30 21.93 10.87 -7.27
N MET A 31 21.42 9.63 -7.25
CA MET A 31 22.06 8.50 -7.92
C MET A 31 21.90 8.51 -9.44
N SER A 32 20.94 9.26 -9.99
CA SER A 32 20.73 9.32 -11.44
C SER A 32 21.82 10.12 -12.17
N GLY A 33 22.54 10.99 -11.45
CA GLY A 33 23.50 11.94 -12.03
C GLY A 33 22.83 12.99 -12.92
N GLY A 34 21.63 13.46 -12.54
CA GLY A 34 20.85 14.46 -13.29
C GLY A 34 20.13 13.91 -14.53
N ARG A 35 20.08 12.58 -14.70
CA ARG A 35 19.32 11.96 -15.79
C ARG A 35 17.82 11.93 -15.51
N ILE A 36 17.46 11.78 -14.24
CA ILE A 36 16.08 11.68 -13.74
C ILE A 36 15.91 12.73 -12.64
N GLU A 37 14.80 13.45 -12.70
CA GLU A 37 14.27 14.27 -11.62
C GLU A 37 12.89 13.73 -11.24
N LEU A 38 12.73 13.29 -9.99
CA LEU A 38 11.44 12.90 -9.43
C LEU A 38 10.83 14.08 -8.67
N GLU A 39 9.62 14.44 -9.06
CA GLU A 39 8.78 15.38 -8.33
C GLU A 39 7.77 14.60 -7.47
N GLN A 40 7.84 14.79 -6.15
CA GLN A 40 6.96 14.13 -5.20
C GLN A 40 5.69 14.93 -4.93
N PHE A 41 4.56 14.21 -4.87
CA PHE A 41 3.25 14.73 -4.47
C PHE A 41 2.64 13.85 -3.38
N GLY A 42 2.06 14.47 -2.36
CA GLY A 42 1.20 13.79 -1.39
C GLY A 42 -0.14 13.38 -2.01
N ALA A 43 -0.78 12.38 -1.42
CA ALA A 43 -2.13 11.98 -1.80
C ALA A 43 -3.11 13.17 -1.71
N GLY A 44 -3.89 13.36 -2.76
CA GLY A 44 -4.84 14.47 -2.93
C GLY A 44 -4.30 15.65 -3.74
N GLU A 45 -2.99 15.75 -3.97
CA GLU A 45 -2.41 16.83 -4.80
C GLU A 45 -2.50 16.52 -6.31
N VAL A 46 -2.30 15.26 -6.70
CA VAL A 46 -2.44 14.79 -8.09
C VAL A 46 -3.55 13.76 -8.24
N ALA A 47 -3.60 12.77 -7.34
CA ALA A 47 -4.62 11.74 -7.27
C ALA A 47 -5.03 11.52 -5.82
N ALA A 48 -6.30 11.17 -5.56
CA ALA A 48 -6.69 10.77 -4.21
C ALA A 48 -5.95 9.49 -3.78
N SER A 49 -5.88 9.23 -2.47
CA SER A 49 -5.19 8.05 -1.90
C SER A 49 -5.63 6.72 -2.55
N GLY A 50 -6.94 6.56 -2.80
CA GLY A 50 -7.52 5.39 -3.45
C GLY A 50 -7.30 5.30 -4.97
N GLU A 51 -6.82 6.37 -5.60
CA GLU A 51 -6.77 6.53 -7.06
C GLU A 51 -5.35 6.47 -7.63
N VAL A 52 -4.31 6.38 -6.77
CA VAL A 52 -2.90 6.35 -7.21
C VAL A 52 -2.64 5.26 -8.24
N PHE A 53 -3.25 4.07 -8.10
CA PHE A 53 -3.07 2.99 -9.07
C PHE A 53 -3.67 3.31 -10.45
N GLU A 54 -4.83 3.95 -10.48
CA GLU A 54 -5.45 4.37 -11.74
C GLU A 54 -4.69 5.55 -12.37
N ALA A 55 -4.14 6.44 -11.54
CA ALA A 55 -3.26 7.51 -11.99
C ALA A 55 -2.00 6.97 -12.69
N LEU A 56 -1.46 5.82 -12.26
CA LEU A 56 -0.38 5.13 -12.97
C LEU A 56 -0.85 4.57 -14.32
N ARG A 57 -1.99 3.85 -14.32
CA ARG A 57 -2.54 3.24 -15.55
C ARG A 57 -2.90 4.26 -16.63
N THR A 58 -3.29 5.47 -16.23
CA THR A 58 -3.65 6.56 -17.13
C THR A 58 -2.46 7.43 -17.54
N GLY A 59 -1.27 7.21 -16.96
CA GLY A 59 -0.07 8.01 -17.20
C GLY A 59 -0.13 9.41 -16.57
N MET A 60 -1.01 9.64 -15.61
CA MET A 60 -1.02 10.88 -14.82
C MET A 60 0.15 10.93 -13.81
N LEU A 61 0.59 9.75 -13.37
CA LEU A 61 1.82 9.51 -12.62
C LEU A 61 2.68 8.51 -13.39
N GLU A 62 4.00 8.69 -13.38
CA GLU A 62 4.93 7.71 -13.95
C GLU A 62 5.43 6.72 -12.89
N ILE A 63 5.46 7.13 -11.62
CA ILE A 63 5.87 6.27 -10.50
C ILE A 63 4.88 6.46 -9.35
N GLY A 64 4.57 5.38 -8.63
CA GLY A 64 3.71 5.50 -7.47
C GLY A 64 3.78 4.34 -6.51
N SER A 65 3.31 4.60 -5.29
CA SER A 65 3.19 3.63 -4.21
C SER A 65 1.72 3.51 -3.79
N PRO A 66 0.87 2.84 -4.60
CA PRO A 66 -0.54 2.63 -4.27
C PRO A 66 -0.69 1.62 -3.14
N TRP A 67 -1.75 1.76 -2.36
CA TRP A 67 -2.09 0.73 -1.38
C TRP A 67 -2.73 -0.49 -2.08
N PRO A 68 -2.19 -1.72 -1.92
CA PRO A 68 -2.63 -2.86 -2.72
C PRO A 68 -4.13 -3.17 -2.69
N SER A 69 -4.74 -3.12 -1.51
CA SER A 69 -6.16 -3.42 -1.34
C SER A 69 -7.09 -2.41 -2.02
N TYR A 70 -6.62 -1.24 -2.43
CA TYR A 70 -7.44 -0.22 -3.09
C TYR A 70 -7.70 -0.53 -4.57
N TYR A 71 -6.79 -1.25 -5.23
CA TYR A 71 -6.94 -1.59 -6.64
C TYR A 71 -7.43 -3.04 -6.88
N LYS A 72 -7.91 -3.73 -5.84
CA LYS A 72 -8.39 -5.12 -5.95
C LYS A 72 -9.53 -5.35 -6.95
N GLY A 73 -10.28 -4.29 -7.28
CA GLY A 73 -11.29 -4.33 -8.33
C GLY A 73 -10.71 -4.43 -9.75
N VAL A 74 -9.45 -4.01 -9.92
CA VAL A 74 -8.70 -4.08 -11.18
C VAL A 74 -7.79 -5.32 -11.20
N ALA A 75 -7.07 -5.56 -10.10
CA ALA A 75 -6.18 -6.71 -9.91
C ALA A 75 -6.46 -7.36 -8.56
N PRO A 76 -7.26 -8.44 -8.50
CA PRO A 76 -7.64 -9.12 -7.26
C PRO A 76 -6.45 -9.54 -6.38
N GLU A 77 -5.30 -9.81 -6.99
CA GLU A 77 -4.02 -10.16 -6.36
C GLU A 77 -3.52 -9.05 -5.41
N GLY A 78 -3.96 -7.79 -5.61
CA GLY A 78 -3.68 -6.68 -4.70
C GLY A 78 -4.14 -6.94 -3.25
N GLU A 79 -5.17 -7.76 -3.03
CA GLU A 79 -5.56 -8.17 -1.69
C GLU A 79 -4.50 -9.06 -1.03
N LEU A 80 -3.81 -9.91 -1.80
CA LEU A 80 -2.72 -10.77 -1.31
C LEU A 80 -1.42 -9.98 -1.13
N GLU A 81 -1.15 -9.02 -2.02
CA GLU A 81 0.01 -8.13 -1.90
C GLU A 81 -0.07 -7.25 -0.65
N GLY A 82 -1.26 -6.76 -0.30
CA GLY A 82 -1.55 -5.91 0.87
C GLY A 82 -1.48 -6.61 2.24
N ALA A 83 -0.91 -7.82 2.26
CA ALA A 83 -0.78 -8.77 3.37
C ALA A 83 -2.05 -9.58 3.71
N VAL A 84 -1.87 -10.89 3.73
CA VAL A 84 -2.85 -11.86 4.22
C VAL A 84 -2.93 -11.79 5.75
N LEU A 85 -4.11 -11.47 6.28
CA LEU A 85 -4.33 -11.47 7.72
C LEU A 85 -4.09 -12.84 8.33
N GLY A 86 -3.30 -12.89 9.41
CA GLY A 86 -2.88 -14.13 10.05
C GLY A 86 -1.78 -14.90 9.29
N GLY A 87 -1.27 -14.35 8.18
CA GLY A 87 -0.17 -14.90 7.40
C GLY A 87 1.21 -14.53 7.97
N LEU A 88 1.98 -13.77 7.18
CA LEU A 88 3.36 -13.40 7.49
C LEU A 88 3.41 -12.49 8.74
N LYS A 89 4.31 -12.81 9.67
CA LYS A 89 4.43 -12.16 10.98
C LYS A 89 5.63 -11.24 11.08
N THR A 90 6.67 -11.48 10.30
CA THR A 90 7.93 -10.72 10.36
C THR A 90 8.31 -10.11 9.02
N LEU A 91 9.07 -9.02 9.06
CA LEU A 91 9.65 -8.41 7.86
C LEU A 91 10.55 -9.40 7.09
N GLN A 92 11.21 -10.32 7.80
CA GLN A 92 12.04 -11.33 7.17
C GLN A 92 11.21 -12.33 6.36
N GLU A 93 10.05 -12.74 6.86
CA GLU A 93 9.12 -13.61 6.15
C GLU A 93 8.56 -12.91 4.90
N VAL A 94 8.18 -11.62 5.01
CA VAL A 94 7.76 -10.79 3.87
C VAL A 94 8.87 -10.72 2.81
N ASN A 95 10.07 -10.34 3.21
CA ASN A 95 11.20 -10.25 2.28
C ASN A 95 11.55 -11.60 1.65
N THR A 96 11.44 -12.70 2.40
CA THR A 96 11.69 -14.05 1.87
C THR A 96 10.63 -14.43 0.84
N LEU A 97 9.35 -14.16 1.10
CA LEU A 97 8.28 -14.47 0.15
C LEU A 97 8.48 -13.68 -1.15
N PHE A 98 8.60 -12.36 -1.05
CA PHE A 98 8.70 -11.45 -2.19
C PHE A 98 9.95 -11.73 -3.02
N TRP A 99 11.12 -11.80 -2.38
CA TRP A 99 12.40 -11.75 -3.10
C TRP A 99 13.14 -13.08 -3.18
N LYS A 100 12.72 -14.11 -2.44
CA LYS A 100 13.38 -15.43 -2.44
C LYS A 100 12.46 -16.59 -2.84
N ARG A 101 11.14 -16.40 -2.78
CA ARG A 101 10.14 -17.43 -3.14
C ARG A 101 9.30 -17.06 -4.36
N GLY A 102 9.69 -16.01 -5.10
CA GLY A 102 9.15 -15.70 -6.42
C GLY A 102 7.89 -14.85 -6.45
N TRP A 103 7.41 -14.34 -5.30
CA TRP A 103 6.19 -13.53 -5.30
C TRP A 103 6.35 -12.20 -6.05
N ALA A 104 7.50 -11.52 -5.97
CA ALA A 104 7.74 -10.31 -6.76
C ALA A 104 7.77 -10.58 -8.28
N ASP A 105 8.22 -11.77 -8.70
CA ASP A 105 8.23 -12.14 -10.11
C ASP A 105 6.82 -12.44 -10.63
N ILE A 106 5.98 -13.05 -9.80
CA ILE A 106 4.55 -13.23 -10.09
C ILE A 106 3.87 -11.87 -10.23
N LEU A 107 4.07 -10.95 -9.27
CA LEU A 107 3.54 -9.59 -9.36
C LEU A 107 3.97 -8.90 -10.65
N ARG A 108 5.27 -8.96 -10.99
CA ARG A 108 5.78 -8.36 -12.23
C ARG A 108 5.11 -8.92 -13.48
N ASN A 109 5.12 -10.24 -13.63
CA ASN A 109 4.76 -10.89 -14.90
C ASN A 109 3.26 -11.09 -15.07
N GLU A 110 2.54 -11.38 -13.99
CA GLU A 110 1.14 -11.81 -14.05
C GLU A 110 0.17 -10.71 -13.63
N VAL A 111 0.61 -9.71 -12.85
CA VAL A 111 -0.25 -8.64 -12.33
C VAL A 111 0.04 -7.31 -13.00
N TYR A 112 1.28 -6.82 -12.91
CA TYR A 112 1.64 -5.47 -13.34
C TYR A 112 1.91 -5.38 -14.86
N ALA A 113 2.63 -6.33 -15.45
CA ALA A 113 2.95 -6.30 -16.89
C ALA A 113 1.71 -6.30 -17.81
N PRO A 114 0.63 -7.07 -17.56
CA PRO A 114 -0.60 -6.99 -18.36
C PRO A 114 -1.30 -5.62 -18.29
N LEU A 115 -0.96 -4.83 -17.28
CA LEU A 115 -1.50 -3.49 -17.04
C LEU A 115 -0.58 -2.38 -17.57
N ASP A 116 0.48 -2.74 -18.29
CA ASP A 116 1.55 -1.84 -18.76
C ASP A 116 2.28 -1.11 -17.62
N LEU A 117 2.39 -1.80 -16.48
CA LEU A 117 3.09 -1.32 -15.30
C LEU A 117 4.25 -2.25 -14.94
N TYR A 118 5.23 -1.70 -14.22
CA TYR A 118 6.36 -2.48 -13.71
C TYR A 118 6.46 -2.39 -12.19
N TYR A 119 6.52 -3.54 -11.53
CA TYR A 119 6.64 -3.62 -10.07
C TYR A 119 8.09 -3.43 -9.62
N LEU A 120 8.36 -2.31 -8.94
CA LEU A 120 9.68 -1.98 -8.40
C LEU A 120 9.96 -2.72 -7.09
N GLY A 121 9.00 -2.76 -6.18
CA GLY A 121 9.12 -3.38 -4.86
C GLY A 121 8.02 -2.93 -3.90
N ASN A 122 8.08 -3.43 -2.67
CA ASN A 122 7.16 -3.09 -1.60
C ASN A 122 7.82 -2.19 -0.55
N VAL A 123 7.01 -1.30 0.03
CA VAL A 123 7.32 -0.66 1.32
C VAL A 123 6.63 -1.48 2.42
N PRO A 124 7.37 -2.11 3.34
CA PRO A 124 6.75 -2.89 4.39
C PRO A 124 5.92 -2.01 5.34
N PHE A 125 4.68 -2.45 5.60
CA PHE A 125 3.79 -1.81 6.55
C PHE A 125 3.76 -2.56 7.88
N GLY A 126 3.76 -1.83 8.99
CA GLY A 126 3.60 -2.42 10.32
C GLY A 126 2.21 -3.07 10.48
N GLY A 127 2.13 -4.26 11.08
CA GLY A 127 0.86 -4.98 11.17
C GLY A 127 -0.31 -4.18 11.78
N TYR A 128 -1.54 -4.56 11.42
CA TYR A 128 -2.75 -3.88 11.87
C TYR A 128 -2.95 -3.99 13.38
N ARG A 129 -3.42 -2.89 13.98
CA ARG A 129 -3.76 -2.81 15.41
C ARG A 129 -5.18 -2.29 15.56
N ILE A 130 -5.93 -2.86 16.49
CA ILE A 130 -7.23 -2.34 16.90
C ILE A 130 -7.00 -1.40 18.08
N THR A 131 -7.33 -0.13 17.89
CA THR A 131 -7.32 0.86 18.97
C THR A 131 -8.74 1.01 19.49
N SER A 132 -8.94 0.77 20.79
CA SER A 132 -10.25 0.81 21.45
C SER A 132 -10.20 1.62 22.73
N ARG A 133 -11.33 2.22 23.11
CA ARG A 133 -11.51 2.87 24.42
C ARG A 133 -11.57 1.87 25.57
N ASN A 134 -12.09 0.68 25.29
CA ASN A 134 -12.22 -0.41 26.24
C ASN A 134 -11.18 -1.50 25.93
N PRO A 135 -10.62 -2.18 26.95
CA PRO A 135 -9.74 -3.32 26.73
C PRO A 135 -10.41 -4.41 25.88
N ILE A 136 -9.64 -5.00 24.97
CA ILE A 136 -10.04 -6.18 24.18
C ILE A 136 -9.08 -7.29 24.61
N THR A 137 -9.59 -8.28 25.33
CA THR A 137 -8.77 -9.38 25.90
C THR A 137 -9.19 -10.75 25.39
N SER A 138 -10.32 -10.82 24.69
CA SER A 138 -10.86 -12.04 24.09
C SER A 138 -11.51 -11.75 22.73
N LEU A 139 -11.79 -12.82 21.96
CA LEU A 139 -12.56 -12.69 20.71
C LEU A 139 -14.01 -12.27 20.96
N ASP A 140 -14.58 -12.59 22.13
CA ASP A 140 -15.95 -12.19 22.47
C ASP A 140 -16.08 -10.67 22.61
N ASP A 141 -15.01 -9.97 23.02
CA ASP A 141 -14.98 -8.51 23.11
C ASP A 141 -15.10 -7.81 21.74
N ILE A 142 -14.87 -8.54 20.64
CA ILE A 142 -15.00 -8.02 19.27
C ILE A 142 -16.47 -7.99 18.83
N LYS A 143 -17.33 -8.85 19.40
CA LYS A 143 -18.75 -8.93 19.02
C LYS A 143 -19.47 -7.62 19.38
N GLY A 144 -20.07 -6.99 18.38
CA GLY A 144 -20.76 -5.70 18.52
C GLY A 144 -19.82 -4.50 18.67
N LEU A 145 -18.49 -4.69 18.65
CA LEU A 145 -17.53 -3.60 18.73
C LEU A 145 -17.68 -2.69 17.52
N LYS A 146 -18.02 -1.42 17.75
CA LYS A 146 -18.01 -0.40 16.71
C LYS A 146 -16.56 -0.01 16.40
N VAL A 147 -16.06 -0.41 15.23
CA VAL A 147 -14.65 -0.24 14.86
C VAL A 147 -14.52 0.35 13.46
N ARG A 148 -13.67 1.37 13.33
CA ARG A 148 -13.25 1.87 12.01
C ARG A 148 -12.16 0.97 11.47
N ALA A 149 -12.37 0.42 10.29
CA ALA A 149 -11.40 -0.46 9.62
C ALA A 149 -11.18 -0.04 8.18
N VAL A 150 -9.97 -0.31 7.68
CA VAL A 150 -9.63 -0.24 6.26
C VAL A 150 -10.05 -1.55 5.55
N PRO A 151 -10.25 -1.54 4.22
CA PRO A 151 -10.75 -2.70 3.47
C PRO A 151 -10.08 -4.05 3.77
N PRO A 152 -8.74 -4.16 3.92
CA PRO A 152 -8.13 -5.46 4.19
C PRO A 152 -8.54 -6.08 5.54
N VAL A 153 -8.87 -5.26 6.55
CA VAL A 153 -9.22 -5.74 7.91
C VAL A 153 -10.71 -5.78 8.16
N SER A 154 -11.50 -5.03 7.39
CA SER A 154 -12.95 -4.92 7.61
C SER A 154 -13.66 -6.26 7.55
N THR A 155 -13.37 -7.08 6.54
CA THR A 155 -14.02 -8.39 6.36
C THR A 155 -13.72 -9.36 7.51
N LEU A 156 -12.49 -9.36 8.03
CA LEU A 156 -12.16 -10.20 9.19
C LEU A 156 -12.96 -9.77 10.43
N LEU A 157 -13.00 -8.46 10.72
CA LEU A 157 -13.68 -7.96 11.91
C LEU A 157 -15.19 -8.15 11.83
N ASP A 158 -15.77 -7.98 10.64
CA ASP A 158 -17.19 -8.25 10.39
C ASP A 158 -17.53 -9.74 10.62
N ASN A 159 -16.70 -10.66 10.12
CA ASN A 159 -16.84 -12.10 10.38
C ASN A 159 -16.69 -12.47 11.86
N LEU A 160 -15.94 -11.68 12.64
CA LEU A 160 -15.82 -11.82 14.09
C LEU A 160 -16.99 -11.16 14.86
N GLY A 161 -17.94 -10.55 14.15
CA GLY A 161 -19.15 -9.94 14.69
C GLY A 161 -19.01 -8.48 15.09
N ALA A 162 -17.95 -7.78 14.67
CA ALA A 162 -17.80 -6.35 14.92
C ALA A 162 -18.79 -5.54 14.07
N ALA A 163 -19.20 -4.37 14.58
CA ALA A 163 -19.95 -3.39 13.81
C ALA A 163 -18.97 -2.48 13.05
N VAL A 164 -18.53 -2.92 11.87
CA VAL A 164 -17.49 -2.23 11.10
C VAL A 164 -18.01 -0.95 10.46
N VAL A 165 -17.21 0.13 10.56
CA VAL A 165 -17.44 1.40 9.87
C VAL A 165 -16.29 1.64 8.89
N ILE A 166 -16.59 1.64 7.59
CA ILE A 166 -15.61 1.94 6.54
C ILE A 166 -15.63 3.44 6.26
N ARG A 167 -14.46 4.08 6.19
CA ARG A 167 -14.32 5.50 5.83
C ARG A 167 -13.10 5.65 4.92
N PHE A 168 -13.36 6.11 3.69
CA PHE A 168 -12.38 6.49 2.68
C PHE A 168 -11.86 7.90 2.98
#